data_AF-A0A359LU55-F1
#
_entry.id   AF-A0A359LU55-F1
#
_cell.length_a   1.000
_cell.length_b   1.000
_cell.length_c   1.000
_cell.angle_alpha   90.00
_cell.angle_beta   90.00
_cell.angle_gamma   90.00
#
_symmetry.space_group_name_H-M   'P 1'
#
loop_
_entity.id
_entity.type
_entity.pdbx_description
1 polymer ?
#
loop_
_entity_poly.entity_id
_entity_poly.type
_entity_poly.pdbx_seq_one_letter_code
_entity_poly.pdbx_strand_id
1 'polypeptide(L)'
;MRRIVVLLAAQVCFGQEWDPVLSRLAQYETKQGREVLIELEAQVRARPKAEAEERLIAFLGTRATAAGKAAACRHLSVIGSEAAAPALGALLASEDTVEMARYALERIPGERVSAVLRNAIGKAPAKARVGLINTLGVRRDAKAVPLLAKMEGDAAAIAALGRIGTTEAIAALRREKSPAAMNALLTAAERQPPGAAFALYRELTMPAAPLTTRVGALHGLAASDPDRAIAPLTEAMKDKETQGAAIAALGRIDRGAALAALESGWKGLPPAGRAQAIAAISRRRDGRESRAIREGLGDAALEVRLSALEAVSWWGEPTVVMRLARVAASAEEAEKAAARAALERMPGPAVDNAIVKGIDENEGPARLELIRAAGVRGAPGAGEVLLRIAGGSDRALRREAIRALRECAEAKQIAPVLELLKAAQGEAERRELERVVSAALRRSPAASVSIVVLAYRAAEEPARRASLLAILGQSGQAEALPLVEEALADPSPEIVRAAILGLTEWPDASPAAKLLAFAGRTQSGAQQILALRAVLRLMELPNSRPAAESEGLLAGAMRLAKQPEEKKAILSLLPRYATPGALTLAEEASADEAVAQEAKIAVERVRRALLQ
;
A
#
# COMPACT_ATOMS: atom_id res chain seq x y z
N MET A 1 -12.49 -5.18 40.84
CA MET A 1 -12.27 -6.51 41.48
C MET A 1 -12.21 -7.70 40.53
N ARG A 2 -12.89 -7.73 39.37
CA ARG A 2 -12.87 -8.90 38.44
C ARG A 2 -11.56 -9.17 37.67
N ARG A 3 -10.61 -8.23 37.63
CA ARG A 3 -9.28 -8.44 36.99
C ARG A 3 -8.19 -8.97 37.94
N ILE A 4 -8.37 -8.84 39.25
CA ILE A 4 -7.43 -9.34 40.26
C ILE A 4 -7.67 -10.83 40.55
N VAL A 5 -8.89 -11.32 40.36
CA VAL A 5 -9.22 -12.76 40.52
C VAL A 5 -8.62 -13.62 39.40
N VAL A 6 -8.37 -13.07 38.21
CA VAL A 6 -7.75 -13.83 37.09
C VAL A 6 -6.24 -13.99 37.28
N LEU A 7 -5.57 -13.04 37.94
CA LEU A 7 -4.14 -13.12 38.25
C LEU A 7 -3.86 -13.97 39.50
N LEU A 8 -4.75 -13.95 40.50
CA LEU A 8 -4.62 -14.83 41.68
C LEU A 8 -4.99 -16.29 41.41
N ALA A 9 -5.86 -16.59 40.43
CA ALA A 9 -6.10 -17.96 39.99
C ALA A 9 -4.88 -18.56 39.24
N ALA A 10 -4.04 -17.73 38.62
CA ALA A 10 -2.84 -18.17 37.91
C ALA A 10 -1.70 -18.62 38.84
N GLN A 11 -1.69 -18.18 40.11
CA GLN A 11 -0.66 -18.55 41.10
C GLN A 11 -1.02 -19.77 41.96
N VAL A 12 -2.28 -20.24 41.95
CA VAL A 12 -2.73 -21.40 42.77
C VAL A 12 -2.68 -22.73 42.01
N CYS A 13 -2.46 -22.74 40.69
CA CYS A 13 -2.48 -23.97 39.89
C CYS A 13 -1.15 -24.73 39.78
N PHE A 14 -0.08 -24.29 40.46
CA PHE A 14 1.25 -24.92 40.37
C PHE A 14 1.38 -26.27 41.11
N GLY A 15 0.30 -26.80 41.70
CA GLY A 15 0.33 -28.03 42.51
C GLY A 15 -0.88 -28.95 42.39
N GLN A 16 -1.77 -28.82 41.39
CA GLN A 16 -2.83 -29.83 41.23
C GLN A 16 -2.25 -31.12 40.62
N GLU A 17 -2.54 -32.24 41.27
CA GLU A 17 -2.26 -33.58 40.77
C GLU A 17 -2.99 -33.82 39.43
N TRP A 18 -2.48 -34.72 38.58
CA TRP A 18 -3.11 -35.05 37.29
C TRP A 18 -4.55 -35.56 37.46
N ASP A 19 -4.81 -36.30 38.54
CA ASP A 19 -6.00 -37.15 38.66
C ASP A 19 -7.32 -36.35 38.81
N PRO A 20 -7.39 -35.23 39.57
CA PRO A 20 -8.59 -34.39 39.60
C PRO A 20 -8.91 -33.70 38.28
N VAL A 21 -7.90 -33.24 37.54
CA VAL A 21 -8.09 -32.57 36.24
C VAL A 21 -8.52 -33.59 35.19
N LEU A 22 -7.86 -34.75 35.13
CA LEU A 22 -8.23 -35.83 34.20
C LEU A 22 -9.60 -36.43 34.51
N SER A 23 -9.99 -36.54 35.78
CA SER A 23 -11.32 -37.04 36.15
C SER A 23 -12.44 -36.12 35.67
N ARG A 24 -12.26 -34.79 35.82
CA ARG A 24 -13.20 -33.81 35.25
C ARG A 24 -13.18 -33.81 33.72
N LEU A 25 -11.99 -33.94 33.13
CA LEU A 25 -11.83 -34.04 31.68
C LEU A 25 -12.54 -35.28 31.11
N ALA A 26 -12.56 -36.40 31.84
CA ALA A 26 -13.21 -37.63 31.41
C ALA A 26 -14.72 -37.48 31.21
N GLN A 27 -15.35 -36.52 31.90
CA GLN A 27 -16.79 -36.24 31.83
C GLN A 27 -17.10 -34.98 31.01
N TYR A 28 -16.08 -34.35 30.42
CA TYR A 28 -16.21 -33.06 29.74
C TYR A 28 -17.05 -33.20 28.46
N GLU A 29 -17.99 -32.27 28.25
CA GLU A 29 -18.78 -32.17 27.02
C GLU A 29 -18.63 -30.80 26.37
N THR A 30 -18.69 -30.73 25.04
CA THR A 30 -18.38 -29.50 24.25
C THR A 30 -19.24 -28.28 24.62
N LYS A 31 -20.39 -28.47 25.27
CA LYS A 31 -21.30 -27.40 25.71
C LYS A 31 -20.96 -26.84 27.11
N GLN A 32 -19.99 -27.42 27.81
CA GLN A 32 -19.57 -26.98 29.14
C GLN A 32 -18.52 -25.84 29.06
N GLY A 33 -18.24 -25.21 30.20
CA GLY A 33 -17.22 -24.16 30.32
C GLY A 33 -15.80 -24.68 30.04
N ARG A 34 -14.88 -23.78 29.67
CA ARG A 34 -13.52 -24.12 29.22
C ARG A 34 -12.50 -24.26 30.36
N GLU A 35 -12.94 -24.17 31.61
CA GLU A 35 -12.06 -24.12 32.79
C GLU A 35 -11.16 -25.36 32.85
N VAL A 36 -11.72 -26.56 32.67
CA VAL A 36 -10.96 -27.83 32.68
C VAL A 36 -9.95 -27.91 31.53
N LEU A 37 -10.21 -27.26 30.40
CA LEU A 37 -9.26 -27.22 29.27
C LEU A 37 -8.08 -26.31 29.55
N ILE A 38 -8.31 -25.16 30.20
CA ILE A 38 -7.27 -24.22 30.62
C ILE A 38 -6.38 -24.86 31.69
N GLU A 39 -6.99 -25.56 32.64
CA GLU A 39 -6.27 -26.30 33.66
C GLU A 39 -5.43 -27.43 33.05
N LEU A 40 -5.99 -28.21 32.11
CA LEU A 40 -5.24 -29.24 31.38
C LEU A 40 -4.03 -28.65 30.66
N GLU A 41 -4.17 -27.51 29.99
CA GLU A 41 -3.06 -26.84 29.31
C GLU A 41 -1.97 -26.41 30.30
N ALA A 42 -2.35 -25.86 31.46
CA ALA A 42 -1.41 -25.51 32.52
C ALA A 42 -0.66 -26.74 33.03
N GLN A 43 -1.36 -27.86 33.24
CA GLN A 43 -0.77 -29.13 33.69
C GLN A 43 0.22 -29.71 32.67
N VAL A 44 -0.11 -29.63 31.37
CA VAL A 44 0.78 -30.10 30.29
C VAL A 44 2.01 -29.20 30.17
N ARG A 45 1.85 -27.88 30.32
CA ARG A 45 2.95 -26.91 30.20
C ARG A 45 3.92 -26.93 31.38
N ALA A 46 3.43 -27.24 32.58
CA ALA A 46 4.23 -27.21 33.80
C ALA A 46 5.14 -28.43 33.99
N ARG A 47 5.07 -29.45 33.11
CA ARG A 47 5.72 -30.75 33.32
C ARG A 47 6.63 -31.17 32.17
N PRO A 48 7.55 -32.13 32.40
CA PRO A 48 8.30 -32.76 31.33
C PRO A 48 7.38 -33.38 30.28
N LYS A 49 7.72 -33.21 28.99
CA LYS A 49 6.89 -33.68 27.87
C LYS A 49 6.59 -35.18 27.93
N ALA A 50 7.58 -36.00 28.29
CA ALA A 50 7.43 -37.45 28.38
C ALA A 50 6.42 -37.85 29.46
N GLU A 51 6.45 -37.20 30.62
CA GLU A 51 5.50 -37.46 31.71
C GLU A 51 4.07 -37.05 31.31
N ALA A 52 3.94 -35.85 30.72
CA ALA A 52 2.64 -35.39 30.24
C ALA A 52 2.08 -36.25 29.11
N GLU A 53 2.94 -36.73 28.21
CA GLU A 53 2.57 -37.67 27.17
C GLU A 53 2.05 -38.99 27.76
N GLU A 54 2.79 -39.60 28.69
CA GLU A 54 2.40 -40.88 29.33
C GLU A 54 1.02 -40.78 29.99
N ARG A 55 0.77 -39.69 30.74
CA ARG A 55 -0.51 -39.45 31.41
C ARG A 55 -1.66 -39.28 30.43
N LEU A 56 -1.44 -38.54 29.34
CA LEU A 56 -2.45 -38.36 28.30
C LEU A 56 -2.70 -39.64 27.50
N ILE A 57 -1.68 -40.46 27.23
CA ILE A 57 -1.82 -41.78 26.63
C ILE A 57 -2.70 -42.68 27.49
N ALA A 58 -2.42 -42.76 28.80
CA ALA A 58 -3.22 -43.53 29.74
C ALA A 58 -4.68 -43.04 29.76
N PHE A 59 -4.89 -41.72 29.76
CA PHE A 59 -6.22 -41.13 29.71
C PHE A 59 -7.03 -41.54 28.47
N LEU A 60 -6.42 -41.64 27.28
CA LEU A 60 -7.12 -42.06 26.06
C LEU A 60 -7.72 -43.48 26.16
N GLY A 61 -7.12 -44.36 26.98
CA GLY A 61 -7.57 -45.72 27.24
C GLY A 61 -8.79 -45.83 28.16
N THR A 62 -9.20 -44.73 28.80
CA THR A 62 -10.34 -44.71 29.73
C THR A 62 -11.69 -44.61 29.00
N ARG A 63 -12.79 -44.74 29.76
CA ARG A 63 -14.17 -44.48 29.28
C ARG A 63 -14.52 -42.98 29.29
N ALA A 64 -13.57 -42.12 28.95
CA ALA A 64 -13.80 -40.68 28.79
C ALA A 64 -14.69 -40.35 27.59
N THR A 65 -15.41 -39.23 27.68
CA THR A 65 -16.21 -38.66 26.58
C THR A 65 -15.35 -38.38 25.34
N ALA A 66 -15.99 -38.29 24.17
CA ALA A 66 -15.30 -37.92 22.92
C ALA A 66 -14.64 -36.53 23.03
N ALA A 67 -15.31 -35.57 23.67
CA ALA A 67 -14.78 -34.22 23.86
C ALA A 67 -13.56 -34.19 24.80
N GLY A 68 -13.57 -34.99 25.87
CA GLY A 68 -12.41 -35.17 26.76
C GLY A 68 -11.21 -35.78 26.02
N LYS A 69 -11.43 -36.86 25.26
CA LYS A 69 -10.40 -37.48 24.42
C LYS A 69 -9.87 -36.53 23.34
N ALA A 70 -10.74 -35.71 22.75
CA ALA A 70 -10.33 -34.69 21.78
C ALA A 70 -9.39 -33.64 22.39
N ALA A 71 -9.61 -33.23 23.64
CA ALA A 71 -8.69 -32.33 24.34
C ALA A 71 -7.31 -32.96 24.56
N ALA A 72 -7.28 -34.22 25.01
CA ALA A 72 -6.02 -34.95 25.16
C ALA A 72 -5.28 -35.12 23.82
N CYS A 73 -5.99 -35.49 22.74
CA CYS A 73 -5.41 -35.59 21.40
C CYS A 73 -4.81 -34.27 20.90
N ARG A 74 -5.40 -33.11 21.21
CA ARG A 74 -4.82 -31.80 20.84
C ARG A 74 -3.45 -31.59 21.47
N HIS A 75 -3.29 -31.90 22.75
CA HIS A 75 -1.98 -31.82 23.41
C HIS A 75 -1.00 -32.86 22.86
N LEU A 76 -1.43 -34.11 22.68
CA LEU A 76 -0.60 -35.16 22.08
C LEU A 76 -0.13 -34.82 20.66
N SER A 77 -0.89 -34.01 19.90
CA SER A 77 -0.45 -33.53 18.58
C SER A 77 0.79 -32.63 18.63
N VAL A 78 1.11 -32.06 19.80
CA VAL A 78 2.23 -31.12 20.02
C VAL A 78 3.37 -31.78 20.79
N ILE A 79 3.04 -32.60 21.81
CA ILE A 79 4.06 -33.21 22.68
C ILE A 79 4.29 -34.70 22.42
N GLY A 80 3.43 -35.35 21.64
CA GLY A 80 3.45 -36.80 21.46
C GLY A 80 4.62 -37.32 20.63
N SER A 81 4.93 -38.58 20.88
CA SER A 81 5.95 -39.40 20.24
C SER A 81 5.33 -40.71 19.72
N GLU A 82 6.16 -41.61 19.20
CA GLU A 82 5.70 -42.94 18.75
C GLU A 82 5.05 -43.77 19.87
N ALA A 83 5.30 -43.44 21.14
CA ALA A 83 4.66 -44.09 22.29
C ALA A 83 3.13 -43.93 22.26
N ALA A 84 2.62 -42.80 21.76
CA ALA A 84 1.18 -42.54 21.68
C ALA A 84 0.48 -43.29 20.52
N ALA A 85 1.23 -43.85 19.57
CA ALA A 85 0.69 -44.45 18.36
C ALA A 85 -0.34 -45.57 18.61
N PRO A 86 -0.13 -46.52 19.54
CA PRO A 86 -1.12 -47.57 19.81
C PRO A 86 -2.43 -47.03 20.40
N ALA A 87 -2.34 -46.11 21.37
CA ALA A 87 -3.52 -45.54 22.03
C ALA A 87 -4.35 -44.67 21.07
N LEU A 88 -3.68 -43.83 20.28
CA LEU A 88 -4.34 -43.05 19.23
C LEU A 88 -4.89 -43.95 18.11
N GLY A 89 -4.19 -45.04 17.77
CA GLY A 89 -4.65 -46.02 16.79
C GLY A 89 -5.96 -46.70 17.17
N ALA A 90 -6.15 -47.02 18.45
CA ALA A 90 -7.41 -47.61 18.94
C ALA A 90 -8.61 -46.67 18.73
N LEU A 91 -8.39 -45.35 18.78
CA LEU A 91 -9.44 -44.35 18.57
C LEU A 91 -9.83 -44.19 17.09
N LEU A 92 -9.08 -44.76 16.14
CA LEU A 92 -9.43 -44.70 14.71
C LEU A 92 -10.60 -45.62 14.33
N ALA A 93 -11.00 -46.52 15.21
CA ALA A 93 -12.09 -47.48 14.96
C ALA A 93 -13.50 -46.92 15.18
N SER A 94 -13.64 -45.81 15.92
CA SER A 94 -14.95 -45.20 16.25
C SER A 94 -15.17 -43.89 15.52
N GLU A 95 -16.39 -43.69 15.00
CA GLU A 95 -16.79 -42.45 14.31
C GLU A 95 -16.65 -41.21 15.19
N ASP A 96 -16.92 -41.33 16.49
CA ASP A 96 -16.84 -40.22 17.44
C ASP A 96 -15.40 -39.80 17.74
N THR A 97 -14.43 -40.71 17.52
CA THR A 97 -13.04 -40.51 17.96
C THR A 97 -11.99 -40.40 16.86
N VAL A 98 -12.36 -40.78 15.63
CA VAL A 98 -11.40 -40.94 14.53
C VAL A 98 -10.77 -39.63 14.08
N GLU A 99 -11.53 -38.52 14.01
CA GLU A 99 -11.00 -37.24 13.52
C GLU A 99 -9.95 -36.63 14.45
N MET A 100 -10.16 -36.64 15.78
CA MET A 100 -9.14 -36.11 16.69
C MET A 100 -7.90 -37.00 16.79
N ALA A 101 -8.08 -38.32 16.68
CA ALA A 101 -6.97 -39.25 16.71
C ALA A 101 -6.12 -39.07 15.45
N ARG A 102 -6.77 -38.93 14.29
CA ARG A 102 -6.10 -38.57 13.02
C ARG A 102 -5.38 -37.23 13.12
N TYR A 103 -6.02 -36.20 13.68
CA TYR A 103 -5.40 -34.88 13.87
C TYR A 103 -4.10 -34.95 14.68
N ALA A 104 -4.05 -35.78 15.72
CA ALA A 104 -2.84 -36.01 16.50
C ALA A 104 -1.79 -36.81 15.71
N LEU A 105 -2.18 -37.97 15.16
CA LEU A 105 -1.29 -38.87 14.42
C LEU A 105 -0.68 -38.21 13.17
N GLU A 106 -1.36 -37.26 12.53
CA GLU A 106 -0.80 -36.52 11.39
C GLU A 106 0.49 -35.78 11.75
N ARG A 107 0.57 -35.21 12.96
CA ARG A 107 1.68 -34.35 13.43
C ARG A 107 2.79 -35.11 14.15
N ILE A 108 2.47 -36.24 14.79
CA ILE A 108 3.46 -37.02 15.54
C ILE A 108 4.43 -37.71 14.56
N PRO A 109 5.74 -37.42 14.62
CA PRO A 109 6.71 -38.06 13.73
C PRO A 109 6.88 -39.54 14.06
N GLY A 110 7.35 -40.34 13.09
CA GLY A 110 7.70 -41.74 13.30
C GLY A 110 7.00 -42.73 12.38
N GLU A 111 7.67 -43.85 12.14
CA GLU A 111 7.19 -44.94 11.28
C GLU A 111 6.11 -45.78 11.97
N ARG A 112 6.14 -45.91 13.30
CA ARG A 112 5.10 -46.62 14.05
C ARG A 112 3.74 -45.93 13.89
N VAL A 113 3.72 -44.61 13.87
CA VAL A 113 2.51 -43.79 13.61
C VAL A 113 1.99 -44.02 12.19
N SER A 114 2.88 -43.98 11.19
CA SER A 114 2.51 -44.24 9.80
C SER A 114 1.98 -45.67 9.61
N ALA A 115 2.58 -46.67 10.27
CA ALA A 115 2.10 -48.05 10.26
C ALA A 115 0.68 -48.19 10.85
N VAL A 116 0.40 -47.50 11.97
CA VAL A 116 -0.94 -47.46 12.56
C VAL A 116 -1.97 -46.88 11.58
N LEU A 117 -1.64 -45.76 10.92
CA LEU A 117 -2.51 -45.13 9.93
C LEU A 117 -2.77 -46.04 8.71
N ARG A 118 -1.74 -46.71 8.18
CA ARG A 118 -1.87 -47.68 7.08
C ARG A 118 -2.81 -48.83 7.46
N ASN A 119 -2.63 -49.40 8.64
CA ASN A 119 -3.45 -50.52 9.12
C ASN A 119 -4.91 -50.13 9.39
N ALA A 120 -5.17 -48.85 9.70
CA ALA A 120 -6.51 -48.35 9.99
C ALA A 120 -7.38 -48.17 8.74
N ILE A 121 -6.82 -47.94 7.55
CA ILE A 121 -7.59 -47.64 6.33
C ILE A 121 -8.65 -48.70 6.01
N GLY A 122 -8.31 -49.98 6.14
CA GLY A 122 -9.23 -51.09 5.85
C GLY A 122 -10.32 -51.28 6.90
N LYS A 123 -10.13 -50.75 8.11
CA LYS A 123 -11.02 -50.93 9.26
C LYS A 123 -11.84 -49.68 9.61
N ALA A 124 -11.42 -48.52 9.12
CA ALA A 124 -12.06 -47.26 9.43
C ALA A 124 -13.41 -47.09 8.71
N PRO A 125 -14.36 -46.35 9.32
CA PRO A 125 -15.60 -45.94 8.67
C PRO A 125 -15.36 -45.25 7.33
N ALA A 126 -16.30 -45.38 6.38
CA ALA A 126 -16.12 -44.87 5.01
C ALA A 126 -15.78 -43.37 4.95
N LYS A 127 -16.44 -42.54 5.78
CA LYS A 127 -16.16 -41.10 5.87
C LYS A 127 -14.76 -40.80 6.42
N ALA A 128 -14.30 -41.60 7.38
CA ALA A 128 -12.99 -41.44 8.02
C ALA A 128 -11.84 -41.94 7.15
N ARG A 129 -12.08 -42.90 6.25
CA ARG A 129 -11.09 -43.45 5.32
C ARG A 129 -10.44 -42.38 4.46
N VAL A 130 -11.22 -41.43 3.93
CA VAL A 130 -10.72 -40.30 3.14
C VAL A 130 -9.76 -39.44 3.96
N GLY A 131 -10.09 -39.17 5.22
CA GLY A 131 -9.22 -38.46 6.15
C GLY A 131 -7.88 -39.18 6.34
N LEU A 132 -7.92 -40.49 6.60
CA LEU A 132 -6.71 -41.30 6.80
C LEU A 132 -5.79 -41.33 5.57
N ILE A 133 -6.37 -41.50 4.37
CA ILE A 133 -5.64 -41.45 3.10
C ILE A 133 -4.95 -40.09 2.93
N ASN A 134 -5.70 -39.00 3.17
CA ASN A 134 -5.16 -37.65 3.10
C ASN A 134 -3.99 -37.45 4.08
N THR A 135 -4.11 -37.96 5.31
CA THR A 135 -3.07 -37.89 6.33
C THR A 135 -1.81 -38.66 5.92
N LEU A 136 -1.92 -39.87 5.33
CA LEU A 136 -0.76 -40.56 4.77
C LEU A 136 -0.08 -39.77 3.65
N GLY A 137 -0.86 -39.08 2.82
CA GLY A 137 -0.36 -38.14 1.82
C GLY A 137 0.41 -36.95 2.42
N VAL A 138 -0.14 -36.31 3.46
CA VAL A 138 0.51 -35.20 4.19
C VAL A 138 1.83 -35.66 4.82
N ARG A 139 1.81 -36.86 5.45
CA ARG A 139 2.98 -37.50 6.06
C ARG A 139 4.00 -38.01 5.05
N ARG A 140 3.65 -38.10 3.76
CA ARG A 140 4.50 -38.60 2.67
C ARG A 140 4.98 -40.03 2.91
N ASP A 141 4.08 -40.87 3.38
CA ASP A 141 4.41 -42.26 3.70
C ASP A 141 4.63 -43.12 2.45
N ALA A 142 5.90 -43.34 2.08
CA ALA A 142 6.28 -44.16 0.93
C ALA A 142 5.74 -45.59 1.00
N LYS A 143 5.60 -46.17 2.21
CA LYS A 143 5.08 -47.53 2.37
C LYS A 143 3.56 -47.63 2.18
N ALA A 144 2.86 -46.49 2.11
CA ALA A 144 1.45 -46.46 1.76
C ALA A 144 1.21 -46.61 0.24
N VAL A 145 2.23 -46.39 -0.61
CA VAL A 145 2.07 -46.37 -2.07
C VAL A 145 1.43 -47.66 -2.61
N PRO A 146 1.86 -48.88 -2.24
CA PRO A 146 1.24 -50.11 -2.76
C PRO A 146 -0.23 -50.27 -2.36
N LEU A 147 -0.63 -49.71 -1.21
CA LEU A 147 -2.02 -49.71 -0.74
C LEU A 147 -2.85 -48.72 -1.54
N LEU A 148 -2.37 -47.47 -1.67
CA LEU A 148 -3.06 -46.40 -2.38
C LEU A 148 -3.18 -46.68 -3.89
N ALA A 149 -2.16 -47.29 -4.49
CA ALA A 149 -2.16 -47.64 -5.91
C ALA A 149 -3.17 -48.73 -6.29
N LYS A 150 -3.78 -49.43 -5.31
CA LYS A 150 -4.87 -50.38 -5.54
C LYS A 150 -6.26 -49.72 -5.53
N MET A 151 -6.34 -48.43 -5.18
CA MET A 151 -7.58 -47.67 -5.05
C MET A 151 -7.81 -46.85 -6.32
N GLU A 152 -7.94 -47.55 -7.46
CA GLU A 152 -8.06 -46.92 -8.78
C GLU A 152 -9.29 -46.00 -8.85
N GLY A 153 -9.13 -44.81 -9.44
CA GLY A 153 -10.19 -43.80 -9.51
C GLY A 153 -10.55 -43.11 -8.18
N ASP A 154 -9.98 -43.50 -7.03
CA ASP A 154 -10.23 -42.82 -5.75
C ASP A 154 -9.48 -41.49 -5.71
N ALA A 155 -10.25 -40.39 -5.67
CA ALA A 155 -9.69 -39.03 -5.70
C ALA A 155 -8.76 -38.73 -4.51
N ALA A 156 -9.04 -39.29 -3.32
CA ALA A 156 -8.21 -39.09 -2.14
C ALA A 156 -6.90 -39.87 -2.28
N ALA A 157 -6.95 -41.09 -2.79
CA ALA A 157 -5.76 -41.90 -3.05
C ALA A 157 -4.85 -41.26 -4.10
N ILE A 158 -5.42 -40.77 -5.21
CA ILE A 158 -4.69 -40.03 -6.25
C ILE A 158 -4.00 -38.78 -5.66
N ALA A 159 -4.72 -37.97 -4.89
CA ALA A 159 -4.15 -36.79 -4.25
C ALA A 159 -3.05 -37.15 -3.23
N ALA A 160 -3.24 -38.22 -2.46
CA ALA A 160 -2.24 -38.70 -1.51
C ALA A 160 -0.97 -39.21 -2.20
N LEU A 161 -1.09 -39.95 -3.31
CA LEU A 161 0.04 -40.38 -4.14
C LEU A 161 0.82 -39.17 -4.69
N GLY A 162 0.12 -38.12 -5.15
CA GLY A 162 0.76 -36.88 -5.62
C GLY A 162 1.55 -36.18 -4.52
N ARG A 163 1.03 -36.16 -3.28
CA ARG A 163 1.77 -35.64 -2.13
C ARG A 163 2.93 -36.56 -1.73
N ILE A 164 2.77 -37.87 -1.75
CA ILE A 164 3.87 -38.79 -1.40
C ILE A 164 5.04 -38.59 -2.38
N GLY A 165 4.76 -38.55 -3.68
CA GLY A 165 5.72 -38.10 -4.69
C GLY A 165 6.98 -38.95 -4.81
N THR A 166 6.99 -40.22 -4.38
CA THR A 166 8.09 -41.14 -4.69
C THR A 166 8.05 -41.60 -6.14
N THR A 167 9.12 -42.21 -6.63
CA THR A 167 9.18 -42.79 -7.98
C THR A 167 8.04 -43.80 -8.22
N GLU A 168 7.73 -44.62 -7.21
CA GLU A 168 6.64 -45.60 -7.26
C GLU A 168 5.27 -44.92 -7.27
N ALA A 169 5.10 -43.82 -6.52
CA ALA A 169 3.85 -43.06 -6.50
C ALA A 169 3.61 -42.37 -7.86
N ILE A 170 4.65 -41.79 -8.46
CA ILE A 170 4.60 -41.22 -9.81
C ILE A 170 4.27 -42.30 -10.84
N ALA A 171 4.89 -43.48 -10.74
CA ALA A 171 4.59 -44.61 -11.63
C ALA A 171 3.12 -45.07 -11.49
N ALA A 172 2.57 -45.10 -10.27
CA ALA A 172 1.16 -45.39 -10.05
C ALA A 172 0.24 -44.35 -10.71
N LEU A 173 0.51 -43.06 -10.50
CA LEU A 173 -0.26 -41.97 -11.10
C LEU A 173 -0.23 -41.98 -12.65
N ARG A 174 0.90 -42.34 -13.26
CA ARG A 174 1.01 -42.49 -14.72
C ARG A 174 0.11 -43.59 -15.30
N ARG A 175 -0.24 -44.62 -14.50
CA ARG A 175 -1.14 -45.70 -14.93
C ARG A 175 -2.60 -45.28 -14.93
N GLU A 176 -3.00 -44.43 -13.98
CA GLU A 176 -4.38 -43.93 -13.85
C GLU A 176 -4.83 -43.08 -15.06
N LYS A 177 -3.91 -42.27 -15.63
CA LYS A 177 -4.14 -41.40 -16.80
C LYS A 177 -5.39 -40.49 -16.72
N SER A 178 -5.91 -40.25 -15.52
CA SER A 178 -7.06 -39.36 -15.29
C SER A 178 -6.63 -37.90 -15.14
N PRO A 179 -7.52 -36.91 -15.36
CA PRO A 179 -7.22 -35.50 -15.10
C PRO A 179 -6.78 -35.25 -13.65
N ALA A 180 -7.36 -35.97 -12.69
CA ALA A 180 -6.97 -35.90 -11.28
C ALA A 180 -5.53 -36.42 -11.08
N ALA A 181 -5.15 -37.52 -11.74
CA ALA A 181 -3.80 -38.07 -11.67
C ALA A 181 -2.76 -37.13 -12.29
N MET A 182 -3.09 -36.48 -13.40
CA MET A 182 -2.22 -35.48 -14.04
C MET A 182 -1.99 -34.25 -13.15
N ASN A 183 -3.03 -33.78 -12.45
CA ASN A 183 -2.87 -32.73 -11.44
C ASN A 183 -2.03 -33.19 -10.25
N ALA A 184 -2.22 -34.43 -9.79
CA ALA A 184 -1.40 -35.02 -8.73
C ALA A 184 0.08 -35.17 -9.15
N LEU A 185 0.35 -35.43 -10.42
CA LEU A 185 1.71 -35.44 -10.98
C LEU A 185 2.38 -34.06 -10.93
N LEU A 186 1.63 -32.96 -11.13
CA LEU A 186 2.18 -31.60 -10.91
C LEU A 186 2.63 -31.41 -9.46
N THR A 187 1.81 -31.83 -8.49
CA THR A 187 2.17 -31.77 -7.07
C THR A 187 3.37 -32.66 -6.74
N ALA A 188 3.48 -33.83 -7.39
CA ALA A 188 4.62 -34.72 -7.21
C ALA A 188 5.92 -34.11 -7.78
N ALA A 189 5.82 -33.39 -8.90
CA ALA A 189 6.95 -32.75 -9.55
C ALA A 189 7.63 -31.68 -8.68
N GLU A 190 6.86 -30.91 -7.91
CA GLU A 190 7.38 -29.89 -6.97
C GLU A 190 8.33 -30.46 -5.90
N ARG A 191 8.28 -31.78 -5.68
CA ARG A 191 9.07 -32.50 -4.67
C ARG A 191 10.23 -33.29 -5.26
N GLN A 192 10.37 -33.29 -6.58
CA GLN A 192 11.47 -33.98 -7.23
C GLN A 192 12.73 -33.12 -7.27
N PRO A 193 13.93 -33.74 -7.34
CA PRO A 193 15.14 -33.04 -7.72
C PRO A 193 14.97 -32.32 -9.06
N PRO A 194 15.64 -31.16 -9.30
CA PRO A 194 15.46 -30.31 -10.48
C PRO A 194 15.36 -31.05 -11.82
N GLY A 195 16.31 -31.96 -12.11
CA GLY A 195 16.31 -32.70 -13.37
C GLY A 195 15.13 -33.66 -13.56
N ALA A 196 14.68 -34.31 -12.48
CA ALA A 196 13.52 -35.20 -12.50
C ALA A 196 12.20 -34.42 -12.52
N ALA A 197 12.13 -33.29 -11.80
CA ALA A 197 11.02 -32.35 -11.87
C ALA A 197 10.84 -31.83 -13.30
N PHE A 198 11.93 -31.40 -13.94
CA PHE A 198 11.92 -30.93 -15.33
C PHE A 198 11.38 -31.98 -16.30
N ALA A 199 11.85 -33.23 -16.19
CA ALA A 199 11.39 -34.32 -17.05
C ALA A 199 9.88 -34.58 -16.87
N LEU A 200 9.38 -34.54 -15.63
CA LEU A 200 7.96 -34.73 -15.33
C LEU A 200 7.11 -33.56 -15.83
N TYR A 201 7.54 -32.31 -15.60
CA TYR A 201 6.84 -31.16 -16.17
C TYR A 201 6.85 -31.20 -17.71
N ARG A 202 7.94 -31.62 -18.34
CA ARG A 202 8.03 -31.74 -19.80
C ARG A 202 7.00 -32.72 -20.34
N GLU A 203 6.85 -33.88 -19.70
CA GLU A 203 5.79 -34.85 -20.02
C GLU A 203 4.39 -34.21 -19.94
N LEU A 204 4.13 -33.44 -18.87
CA LEU A 204 2.83 -32.80 -18.61
C LEU A 204 2.55 -31.59 -19.51
N THR A 205 3.52 -31.10 -20.29
CA THR A 205 3.28 -30.08 -21.33
C THR A 205 2.70 -30.63 -22.62
N MET A 206 2.71 -31.96 -22.81
CA MET A 206 2.28 -32.60 -24.05
C MET A 206 0.74 -32.54 -24.23
N PRO A 207 0.23 -32.59 -25.48
CA PRO A 207 -1.22 -32.44 -25.76
C PRO A 207 -2.14 -33.46 -25.09
N ALA A 208 -1.61 -34.60 -24.64
CA ALA A 208 -2.38 -35.61 -23.92
C ALA A 208 -2.86 -35.14 -22.54
N ALA A 209 -2.25 -34.09 -21.98
CA ALA A 209 -2.65 -33.52 -20.71
C ALA A 209 -3.72 -32.41 -20.88
N PRO A 210 -4.67 -32.25 -19.95
CA PRO A 210 -5.61 -31.13 -19.93
C PRO A 210 -4.89 -29.78 -19.94
N LEU A 211 -5.52 -28.76 -20.54
CA LEU A 211 -4.94 -27.43 -20.67
C LEU A 211 -4.47 -26.84 -19.32
N THR A 212 -5.25 -27.01 -18.25
CA THR A 212 -4.87 -26.56 -16.90
C THR A 212 -3.58 -27.20 -16.40
N THR A 213 -3.36 -28.48 -16.73
CA THR A 213 -2.13 -29.21 -16.39
C THR A 213 -0.97 -28.70 -17.23
N ARG A 214 -1.18 -28.52 -18.54
CA ARG A 214 -0.16 -27.99 -19.46
C ARG A 214 0.32 -26.61 -19.01
N VAL A 215 -0.60 -25.71 -18.66
CA VAL A 215 -0.28 -24.36 -18.17
C VAL A 215 0.51 -24.42 -16.86
N GLY A 216 0.11 -25.25 -15.89
CA GLY A 216 0.87 -25.46 -14.65
C GLY A 216 2.27 -26.02 -14.90
N ALA A 217 2.39 -26.97 -15.83
CA ALA A 217 3.65 -27.60 -16.19
C ALA A 217 4.65 -26.63 -16.84
N LEU A 218 4.19 -25.67 -17.66
CA LEU A 218 5.07 -24.66 -18.27
C LEU A 218 5.72 -23.76 -17.22
N HIS A 219 4.99 -23.36 -16.17
CA HIS A 219 5.60 -22.66 -15.04
C HIS A 219 6.60 -23.55 -14.28
N GLY A 220 6.26 -24.83 -14.08
CA GLY A 220 7.15 -25.80 -13.45
C GLY A 220 8.46 -26.03 -14.22
N LEU A 221 8.42 -26.03 -15.56
CA LEU A 221 9.63 -26.12 -16.39
C LEU A 221 10.58 -24.96 -16.08
N ALA A 222 10.09 -23.72 -16.13
CA ALA A 222 10.90 -22.53 -15.87
C ALA A 222 11.52 -22.52 -14.45
N ALA A 223 10.80 -23.04 -13.45
CA ALA A 223 11.26 -23.09 -12.08
C ALA A 223 12.25 -24.24 -11.81
N SER A 224 12.09 -25.38 -12.48
CA SER A 224 12.90 -26.58 -12.25
C SER A 224 14.27 -26.50 -12.93
N ASP A 225 14.33 -26.04 -14.18
CA ASP A 225 15.58 -25.87 -14.92
C ASP A 225 15.44 -24.72 -15.94
N PRO A 226 15.80 -23.48 -15.55
CA PRO A 226 15.55 -22.31 -16.37
C PRO A 226 16.22 -22.38 -17.75
N ASP A 227 17.43 -22.94 -17.85
CA ASP A 227 18.19 -22.98 -19.10
C ASP A 227 17.60 -24.00 -20.07
N ARG A 228 17.27 -25.20 -19.60
CA ARG A 228 16.61 -26.23 -20.43
C ARG A 228 15.17 -25.90 -20.78
N ALA A 229 14.50 -25.04 -20.00
CA ALA A 229 13.12 -24.64 -20.24
C ALA A 229 12.94 -23.69 -21.43
N ILE A 230 13.97 -22.96 -21.85
CA ILE A 230 13.83 -21.91 -22.87
C ILE A 230 13.29 -22.48 -24.19
N ALA A 231 13.88 -23.55 -24.70
CA ALA A 231 13.46 -24.17 -25.96
C ALA A 231 11.99 -24.67 -25.94
N PRO A 232 11.55 -25.51 -24.97
CA PRO A 232 10.16 -25.95 -24.92
C PRO A 232 9.16 -24.82 -24.67
N LEU A 233 9.52 -23.80 -23.88
CA LEU A 233 8.66 -22.63 -23.69
C LEU A 233 8.54 -21.78 -24.96
N THR A 234 9.62 -21.62 -25.72
CA THR A 234 9.61 -20.91 -27.00
C THR A 234 8.69 -21.60 -28.01
N GLU A 235 8.64 -22.94 -27.99
CA GLU A 235 7.70 -23.69 -28.82
C GLU A 235 6.26 -23.54 -28.32
N ALA A 236 6.03 -23.67 -27.01
CA ALA A 236 4.70 -23.51 -26.41
C ALA A 236 4.12 -22.09 -26.55
N MET A 237 4.96 -21.07 -26.78
CA MET A 237 4.55 -19.70 -27.09
C MET A 237 3.83 -19.59 -28.43
N LYS A 238 4.06 -20.52 -29.37
CA LYS A 238 3.43 -20.54 -30.69
C LYS A 238 2.05 -21.20 -30.67
N ASP A 239 1.77 -22.03 -29.67
CA ASP A 239 0.48 -22.69 -29.50
C ASP A 239 -0.56 -21.74 -28.90
N LYS A 240 -1.73 -21.62 -29.53
CA LYS A 240 -2.77 -20.65 -29.18
C LYS A 240 -3.25 -20.80 -27.73
N GLU A 241 -3.34 -22.04 -27.23
CA GLU A 241 -3.87 -22.29 -25.88
C GLU A 241 -2.83 -22.04 -24.79
N THR A 242 -1.55 -22.33 -25.05
CA THR A 242 -0.47 -22.15 -24.06
C THR A 242 0.34 -20.87 -24.21
N GLN A 243 0.11 -20.10 -25.27
CA GLN A 243 0.87 -18.90 -25.62
C GLN A 243 1.15 -17.97 -24.43
N GLY A 244 0.09 -17.51 -23.75
CA GLY A 244 0.23 -16.56 -22.66
C GLY A 244 1.01 -17.13 -21.46
N ALA A 245 0.80 -18.41 -21.14
CA ALA A 245 1.51 -19.09 -20.06
C ALA A 245 3.00 -19.26 -20.39
N ALA A 246 3.32 -19.61 -21.62
CA ALA A 246 4.68 -19.76 -22.10
C ALA A 246 5.44 -18.42 -22.11
N ILE A 247 4.81 -17.34 -22.61
CA ILE A 247 5.37 -15.97 -22.55
C ILE A 247 5.62 -15.55 -21.10
N ALA A 248 4.66 -15.79 -20.21
CA ALA A 248 4.81 -15.46 -18.79
C ALA A 248 5.90 -16.28 -18.10
N ALA A 249 6.11 -17.53 -18.49
CA ALA A 249 7.20 -18.37 -17.99
C ALA A 249 8.56 -17.88 -18.50
N LEU A 250 8.71 -17.60 -19.81
CA LEU A 250 9.92 -17.01 -20.39
C LEU A 250 10.29 -15.67 -19.75
N GLY A 251 9.30 -14.82 -19.50
CA GLY A 251 9.49 -13.52 -18.85
C GLY A 251 10.06 -13.61 -17.42
N ARG A 252 9.92 -14.76 -16.74
CA ARG A 252 10.45 -14.99 -15.38
C ARG A 252 11.86 -15.60 -15.36
N ILE A 253 12.36 -16.10 -16.48
CA ILE A 253 13.69 -16.71 -16.57
C ILE A 253 14.75 -15.63 -16.73
N ASP A 254 15.50 -15.29 -15.68
CA ASP A 254 16.55 -14.26 -15.72
C ASP A 254 17.84 -14.74 -16.44
N ARG A 255 17.71 -15.04 -17.73
CA ARG A 255 18.77 -15.47 -18.64
C ARG A 255 18.65 -14.71 -19.96
N GLY A 256 19.77 -14.23 -20.50
CA GLY A 256 19.79 -13.51 -21.78
C GLY A 256 19.21 -14.33 -22.95
N ALA A 257 19.38 -15.66 -22.92
CA ALA A 257 18.78 -16.56 -23.90
C ALA A 257 17.22 -16.56 -23.88
N ALA A 258 16.60 -16.34 -22.72
CA ALA A 258 15.14 -16.21 -22.62
C ALA A 258 14.65 -14.86 -23.18
N LEU A 259 15.43 -13.78 -22.97
CA LEU A 259 15.17 -12.50 -23.63
C LEU A 259 15.28 -12.66 -25.16
N ALA A 260 16.36 -13.27 -25.65
CA ALA A 260 16.56 -13.51 -27.08
C ALA A 260 15.43 -14.35 -27.71
N ALA A 261 14.89 -15.33 -26.98
CA ALA A 261 13.73 -16.09 -27.42
C ALA A 261 12.46 -15.24 -27.57
N LEU A 262 12.18 -14.36 -26.59
CA LEU A 262 11.06 -13.42 -26.68
C LEU A 262 11.26 -12.40 -27.83
N GLU A 263 12.46 -11.83 -27.96
CA GLU A 263 12.78 -10.82 -28.98
C GLU A 263 12.74 -11.37 -30.41
N SER A 264 13.12 -12.63 -30.61
CA SER A 264 13.05 -13.29 -31.92
C SER A 264 11.62 -13.75 -32.26
N GLY A 265 10.86 -14.22 -31.26
CA GLY A 265 9.55 -14.83 -31.48
C GLY A 265 8.36 -13.88 -31.50
N TRP A 266 8.45 -12.70 -30.87
CA TRP A 266 7.25 -11.89 -30.62
C TRP A 266 6.54 -11.40 -31.89
N LYS A 267 7.26 -11.02 -32.96
CA LYS A 267 6.63 -10.47 -34.18
C LYS A 267 5.67 -11.45 -34.87
N GLY A 268 5.92 -12.75 -34.75
CA GLY A 268 5.07 -13.80 -35.33
C GLY A 268 3.77 -14.04 -34.55
N LEU A 269 3.60 -13.43 -33.37
CA LEU A 269 2.45 -13.65 -32.52
C LEU A 269 1.24 -12.79 -32.96
N PRO A 270 0.00 -13.23 -32.66
CA PRO A 270 -1.18 -12.36 -32.75
C PRO A 270 -1.04 -11.12 -31.85
N PRO A 271 -1.80 -10.03 -32.08
CA PRO A 271 -1.70 -8.78 -31.34
C PRO A 271 -1.65 -8.93 -29.81
N ALA A 272 -2.57 -9.71 -29.23
CA ALA A 272 -2.58 -9.98 -27.78
C ALA A 272 -1.29 -10.66 -27.30
N GLY A 273 -0.73 -11.58 -28.08
CA GLY A 273 0.54 -12.25 -27.79
C GLY A 273 1.74 -11.32 -27.90
N ARG A 274 1.76 -10.40 -28.88
CA ARG A 274 2.79 -9.37 -29.01
C ARG A 274 2.80 -8.43 -27.80
N ALA A 275 1.62 -7.97 -27.39
CA ALA A 275 1.46 -7.16 -26.18
C ALA A 275 1.94 -7.91 -24.93
N GLN A 276 1.56 -9.18 -24.76
CA GLN A 276 2.04 -10.01 -23.65
C GLN A 276 3.55 -10.21 -23.67
N ALA A 277 4.17 -10.41 -24.84
CA ALA A 277 5.61 -10.56 -24.98
C ALA A 277 6.35 -9.26 -24.60
N ILE A 278 5.86 -8.10 -25.07
CA ILE A 278 6.37 -6.79 -24.65
C ILE A 278 6.26 -6.61 -23.13
N ALA A 279 5.11 -6.92 -22.54
CA ALA A 279 4.93 -6.82 -21.09
C ALA A 279 5.81 -7.81 -20.31
N ALA A 280 6.11 -8.98 -20.86
CA ALA A 280 7.03 -9.94 -20.27
C ALA A 280 8.48 -9.45 -20.35
N ILE A 281 8.89 -8.90 -21.49
CA ILE A 281 10.22 -8.28 -21.68
C ILE A 281 10.39 -7.10 -20.71
N SER A 282 9.38 -6.24 -20.55
CA SER A 282 9.49 -5.01 -19.76
C SER A 282 9.69 -5.21 -18.27
N ARG A 283 9.20 -6.34 -17.73
CA ARG A 283 9.37 -6.72 -16.32
C ARG A 283 10.79 -7.23 -16.02
N ARG A 284 11.56 -7.58 -17.04
CA ARG A 284 12.94 -8.06 -16.87
C ARG A 284 13.90 -6.89 -16.71
N ARG A 285 15.03 -7.13 -16.02
CA ARG A 285 16.09 -6.13 -15.88
C ARG A 285 16.87 -5.94 -17.18
N ASP A 286 17.22 -7.03 -17.84
CA ASP A 286 17.92 -7.04 -19.13
C ASP A 286 17.01 -6.66 -20.31
N GLY A 287 15.69 -6.75 -20.14
CA GLY A 287 14.71 -6.37 -21.16
C GLY A 287 14.47 -4.86 -21.27
N ARG A 288 15.03 -4.03 -20.38
CA ARG A 288 14.72 -2.58 -20.28
C ARG A 288 15.15 -1.73 -21.47
N GLU A 289 16.03 -2.25 -22.31
CA GLU A 289 16.50 -1.56 -23.52
C GLU A 289 16.17 -2.38 -24.77
N SER A 290 15.23 -3.32 -24.64
CA SER A 290 14.87 -4.25 -25.71
C SER A 290 14.40 -3.51 -26.95
N ARG A 291 14.89 -3.98 -28.10
CA ARG A 291 14.46 -3.51 -29.42
C ARG A 291 12.96 -3.72 -29.63
N ALA A 292 12.40 -4.80 -29.09
CA ALA A 292 10.98 -5.13 -29.23
C ALA A 292 10.08 -4.01 -28.71
N ILE A 293 10.47 -3.32 -27.65
CA ILE A 293 9.65 -2.25 -27.06
C ILE A 293 9.70 -0.98 -27.88
N ARG A 294 10.88 -0.60 -28.42
CA ARG A 294 10.98 0.54 -29.35
C ARG A 294 10.18 0.31 -30.62
N GLU A 295 10.21 -0.91 -31.15
CA GLU A 295 9.43 -1.31 -32.32
C GLU A 295 7.93 -1.37 -32.01
N GLY A 296 7.54 -1.91 -30.86
CA GLY A 296 6.14 -2.05 -30.42
C GLY A 296 5.38 -0.73 -30.29
N LEU A 297 6.08 0.37 -29.96
CA LEU A 297 5.50 1.72 -29.98
C LEU A 297 4.95 2.12 -31.37
N GLY A 298 5.34 1.41 -32.45
CA GLY A 298 4.93 1.67 -33.83
C GLY A 298 4.16 0.52 -34.46
N ASP A 299 3.68 -0.42 -33.64
CA ASP A 299 2.91 -1.57 -34.13
C ASP A 299 1.55 -1.12 -34.68
N ALA A 300 1.05 -1.84 -35.68
CA ALA A 300 -0.26 -1.56 -36.27
C ALA A 300 -1.41 -1.75 -35.27
N ALA A 301 -1.28 -2.69 -34.33
CA ALA A 301 -2.29 -2.97 -33.32
C ALA A 301 -2.17 -2.03 -32.11
N LEU A 302 -3.29 -1.39 -31.74
CA LEU A 302 -3.36 -0.46 -30.61
C LEU A 302 -2.91 -1.10 -29.29
N GLU A 303 -3.34 -2.33 -29.01
CA GLU A 303 -2.99 -3.07 -27.78
C GLU A 303 -1.47 -3.24 -27.61
N VAL A 304 -0.74 -3.42 -28.71
CA VAL A 304 0.71 -3.56 -28.71
C VAL A 304 1.38 -2.22 -28.45
N ARG A 305 0.88 -1.14 -29.07
CA ARG A 305 1.37 0.23 -28.81
C ARG A 305 1.15 0.62 -27.36
N LEU A 306 -0.03 0.36 -26.79
CA LEU A 306 -0.33 0.62 -25.39
C LEU A 306 0.60 -0.15 -24.44
N SER A 307 0.84 -1.43 -24.72
CA SER A 307 1.79 -2.22 -23.93
C SER A 307 3.23 -1.69 -24.03
N ALA A 308 3.64 -1.16 -25.19
CA ALA A 308 4.96 -0.57 -25.39
C ALA A 308 5.11 0.79 -24.69
N LEU A 309 4.05 1.62 -24.70
CA LEU A 309 4.00 2.90 -23.98
C LEU A 309 4.13 2.68 -22.47
N GLU A 310 3.36 1.71 -21.93
CA GLU A 310 3.46 1.35 -20.52
C GLU A 310 4.83 0.79 -20.18
N ALA A 311 5.42 -0.05 -21.05
CA ALA A 311 6.75 -0.59 -20.84
C ALA A 311 7.83 0.50 -20.78
N VAL A 312 7.81 1.47 -21.70
CA VAL A 312 8.74 2.61 -21.72
C VAL A 312 8.61 3.49 -20.48
N SER A 313 7.43 3.58 -19.85
CA SER A 313 7.23 4.42 -18.67
C SER A 313 8.12 4.06 -17.48
N TRP A 314 8.63 2.84 -17.44
CA TRP A 314 9.50 2.33 -16.38
C TRP A 314 11.00 2.48 -16.72
N TRP A 315 11.31 3.04 -17.88
CA TRP A 315 12.65 3.07 -18.46
C TRP A 315 13.06 4.51 -18.79
N GLY A 316 14.25 4.91 -18.35
CA GLY A 316 14.75 6.28 -18.52
C GLY A 316 15.36 6.57 -19.88
N GLU A 317 14.78 6.06 -20.98
CA GLU A 317 15.34 6.18 -22.33
C GLU A 317 15.04 7.57 -22.93
N PRO A 318 16.00 8.51 -23.02
CA PRO A 318 15.71 9.87 -23.47
C PRO A 318 15.33 9.95 -24.96
N THR A 319 15.76 9.00 -25.80
CA THR A 319 15.55 9.08 -27.26
C THR A 319 14.08 8.94 -27.68
N VAL A 320 13.22 8.38 -26.82
CA VAL A 320 11.79 8.20 -27.13
C VAL A 320 10.93 9.41 -26.74
N VAL A 321 11.44 10.38 -25.99
CA VAL A 321 10.69 11.54 -25.46
C VAL A 321 9.92 12.27 -26.55
N MET A 322 10.59 12.65 -27.64
CA MET A 322 9.95 13.38 -28.74
C MET A 322 8.86 12.56 -29.44
N ARG A 323 9.03 11.25 -29.50
CA ARG A 323 8.01 10.37 -30.07
C ARG A 323 6.78 10.31 -29.17
N LEU A 324 6.98 10.13 -27.86
CA LEU A 324 5.88 10.13 -26.88
C LEU A 324 5.12 11.45 -26.91
N ALA A 325 5.81 12.59 -27.00
CA ALA A 325 5.18 13.90 -27.11
C ALA A 325 4.30 14.04 -28.36
N ARG A 326 4.74 13.48 -29.50
CA ARG A 326 3.91 13.45 -30.72
C ARG A 326 2.68 12.57 -30.55
N VAL A 327 2.82 11.40 -29.93
CA VAL A 327 1.68 10.50 -29.63
C VAL A 327 0.69 11.18 -28.67
N ALA A 328 1.18 11.80 -27.59
CA ALA A 328 0.37 12.57 -26.65
C ALA A 328 -0.34 13.77 -27.29
N ALA A 329 0.21 14.32 -28.37
CA ALA A 329 -0.40 15.43 -29.10
C ALA A 329 -1.54 14.98 -30.03
N SER A 330 -1.33 13.91 -30.81
CA SER A 330 -2.18 13.62 -31.98
C SER A 330 -2.95 12.31 -31.93
N ALA A 331 -2.64 11.38 -31.02
CA ALA A 331 -3.29 10.08 -30.98
C ALA A 331 -4.70 10.13 -30.36
N GLU A 332 -5.44 9.04 -30.56
CA GLU A 332 -6.73 8.77 -29.90
C GLU A 332 -6.59 8.70 -28.38
N GLU A 333 -7.69 8.93 -27.66
CA GLU A 333 -7.68 9.21 -26.21
C GLU A 333 -6.90 8.18 -25.38
N ALA A 334 -7.08 6.89 -25.64
CA ALA A 334 -6.36 5.83 -24.90
C ALA A 334 -4.84 5.89 -25.11
N GLU A 335 -4.39 6.09 -26.34
CA GLU A 335 -2.98 6.12 -26.69
C GLU A 335 -2.32 7.45 -26.26
N LYS A 336 -3.07 8.55 -26.39
CA LYS A 336 -2.71 9.87 -25.86
C LYS A 336 -2.48 9.84 -24.35
N ALA A 337 -3.42 9.27 -23.60
CA ALA A 337 -3.31 9.14 -22.14
C ALA A 337 -2.11 8.29 -21.73
N ALA A 338 -1.88 7.15 -22.42
CA ALA A 338 -0.72 6.30 -22.16
C ALA A 338 0.62 7.01 -22.45
N ALA A 339 0.71 7.78 -23.53
CA ALA A 339 1.92 8.54 -23.85
C ALA A 339 2.21 9.67 -22.85
N ARG A 340 1.18 10.37 -22.37
CA ARG A 340 1.32 11.36 -21.28
C ARG A 340 1.82 10.71 -20.00
N ALA A 341 1.17 9.63 -19.59
CA ALA A 341 1.56 8.88 -18.40
C ALA A 341 3.01 8.36 -18.48
N ALA A 342 3.46 7.95 -19.68
CA ALA A 342 4.84 7.58 -19.91
C ALA A 342 5.80 8.75 -19.71
N LEU A 343 5.57 9.90 -20.36
CA LEU A 343 6.40 11.10 -20.20
C LEU A 343 6.51 11.55 -18.72
N GLU A 344 5.41 11.50 -17.99
CA GLU A 344 5.35 11.89 -16.58
C GLU A 344 6.15 10.93 -15.67
N ARG A 345 6.14 9.62 -15.97
CA ARG A 345 6.70 8.59 -15.08
C ARG A 345 8.14 8.20 -15.38
N MET A 346 8.62 8.39 -16.60
CA MET A 346 9.94 7.93 -17.04
C MET A 346 11.06 8.40 -16.09
N PRO A 347 11.89 7.51 -15.54
CA PRO A 347 12.89 7.91 -14.55
C PRO A 347 14.11 8.58 -15.20
N GLY A 348 14.77 9.46 -14.44
CA GLY A 348 16.16 9.86 -14.69
C GLY A 348 16.38 11.23 -15.37
N PRO A 349 17.50 11.89 -15.08
CA PRO A 349 17.78 13.27 -15.50
C PRO A 349 18.02 13.41 -17.01
N ALA A 350 18.43 12.33 -17.70
CA ALA A 350 18.57 12.36 -19.15
C ALA A 350 17.21 12.58 -19.86
N VAL A 351 16.13 12.04 -19.29
CA VAL A 351 14.76 12.26 -19.79
C VAL A 351 14.36 13.71 -19.56
N ASP A 352 14.65 14.28 -18.38
CA ASP A 352 14.37 15.70 -18.09
C ASP A 352 15.10 16.62 -19.08
N ASN A 353 16.39 16.37 -19.32
CA ASN A 353 17.18 17.12 -20.30
C ASN A 353 16.60 16.99 -21.72
N ALA A 354 16.14 15.79 -22.12
CA ALA A 354 15.51 15.57 -23.42
C ALA A 354 14.16 16.29 -23.54
N ILE A 355 13.37 16.35 -22.45
CA ILE A 355 12.13 17.13 -22.40
C ILE A 355 12.45 18.62 -22.56
N VAL A 356 13.37 19.16 -21.75
CA VAL A 356 13.76 20.58 -21.79
C VAL A 356 14.27 20.97 -23.18
N LYS A 357 15.19 20.18 -23.75
CA LYS A 357 15.70 20.36 -25.11
C LYS A 357 14.56 20.28 -26.15
N GLY A 358 13.65 19.33 -26.01
CA GLY A 358 12.50 19.19 -26.88
C GLY A 358 11.57 20.40 -26.87
N ILE A 359 11.40 21.06 -25.72
CA ILE A 359 10.60 22.30 -25.61
C ILE A 359 11.25 23.46 -26.40
N ASP A 360 12.57 23.53 -26.44
CA ASP A 360 13.31 24.57 -27.18
C ASP A 360 13.32 24.32 -28.70
N GLU A 361 13.47 23.06 -29.11
CA GLU A 361 13.69 22.69 -30.53
C GLU A 361 12.41 22.41 -31.33
N ASN A 362 11.24 22.43 -30.71
CA ASN A 362 9.99 22.03 -31.36
C ASN A 362 8.86 23.04 -31.14
N GLU A 363 7.86 22.97 -32.02
CA GLU A 363 6.66 23.82 -32.01
C GLU A 363 5.36 22.99 -32.03
N GLY A 364 4.23 23.67 -31.92
CA GLY A 364 2.90 23.05 -32.02
C GLY A 364 2.50 22.18 -30.83
N PRO A 365 1.48 21.30 -31.01
CA PRO A 365 0.88 20.53 -29.91
C PRO A 365 1.86 19.62 -29.16
N ALA A 366 2.89 19.09 -29.81
CA ALA A 366 3.90 18.26 -29.15
C ALA A 366 4.73 19.07 -28.13
N ARG A 367 5.02 20.35 -28.44
CA ARG A 367 5.69 21.26 -27.50
C ARG A 367 4.85 21.48 -26.24
N LEU A 368 3.54 21.61 -26.38
CA LEU A 368 2.61 21.76 -25.25
C LEU A 368 2.65 20.54 -24.31
N GLU A 369 2.69 19.33 -24.88
CA GLU A 369 2.80 18.10 -24.08
C GLU A 369 4.14 17.99 -23.34
N LEU A 370 5.24 18.47 -23.95
CA LEU A 370 6.54 18.53 -23.28
C LEU A 370 6.56 19.56 -22.14
N ILE A 371 5.94 20.72 -22.31
CA ILE A 371 5.77 21.72 -21.24
C ILE A 371 4.99 21.13 -20.07
N ARG A 372 3.89 20.41 -20.35
CA ARG A 372 3.12 19.71 -19.33
C ARG A 372 3.98 18.67 -18.61
N ALA A 373 4.69 17.82 -19.35
CA ALA A 373 5.56 16.81 -18.79
C ALA A 373 6.65 17.44 -17.89
N ALA A 374 7.30 18.52 -18.33
CA ALA A 374 8.28 19.25 -17.53
C ALA A 374 7.68 19.75 -16.20
N GLY A 375 6.47 20.31 -16.25
CA GLY A 375 5.75 20.78 -15.06
C GLY A 375 5.41 19.65 -14.08
N VAL A 376 4.79 18.57 -14.55
CA VAL A 376 4.40 17.43 -13.68
C VAL A 376 5.62 16.79 -13.02
N ARG A 377 6.73 16.69 -13.76
CA ARG A 377 7.99 16.11 -13.27
C ARG A 377 8.75 17.05 -12.34
N GLY A 378 8.46 18.35 -12.36
CA GLY A 378 9.34 19.36 -11.77
C GLY A 378 10.74 19.31 -12.40
N ALA A 379 10.81 19.17 -13.73
CA ALA A 379 12.05 18.89 -14.46
C ALA A 379 13.13 19.96 -14.15
N PRO A 380 14.28 19.57 -13.55
CA PRO A 380 15.36 20.50 -13.25
C PRO A 380 15.86 21.21 -14.51
N GLY A 381 16.17 22.51 -14.39
CA GLY A 381 16.64 23.31 -15.52
C GLY A 381 15.56 23.78 -16.51
N ALA A 382 14.30 23.33 -16.38
CA ALA A 382 13.21 23.80 -17.25
C ALA A 382 12.82 25.27 -17.02
N GLY A 383 13.20 25.86 -15.87
CA GLY A 383 12.75 27.20 -15.48
C GLY A 383 13.03 28.31 -16.50
N GLU A 384 14.17 28.29 -17.20
CA GLU A 384 14.53 29.33 -18.17
C GLU A 384 13.72 29.24 -19.46
N VAL A 385 13.57 28.04 -20.03
CA VAL A 385 12.77 27.85 -21.24
C VAL A 385 11.29 28.14 -20.97
N LEU A 386 10.77 27.69 -19.83
CA LEU A 386 9.38 27.93 -19.44
C LEU A 386 9.11 29.42 -19.21
N LEU A 387 10.04 30.15 -18.59
CA LEU A 387 9.94 31.61 -18.42
C LEU A 387 9.85 32.33 -19.77
N ARG A 388 10.67 31.94 -20.74
CA ARG A 388 10.65 32.52 -22.09
C ARG A 388 9.30 32.32 -22.78
N ILE A 389 8.73 31.12 -22.66
CA ILE A 389 7.43 30.78 -23.23
C ILE A 389 6.28 31.49 -22.51
N ALA A 390 6.36 31.63 -21.18
CA ALA A 390 5.40 32.38 -20.37
C ALA A 390 5.35 33.88 -20.76
N GLY A 391 6.44 34.44 -21.27
CA GLY A 391 6.48 35.80 -21.83
C GLY A 391 5.99 35.93 -23.27
N GLY A 392 5.64 34.83 -23.93
CA GLY A 392 5.23 34.81 -25.34
C GLY A 392 3.79 35.28 -25.61
N SER A 393 3.43 35.34 -26.89
CA SER A 393 2.09 35.74 -27.37
C SER A 393 1.10 34.59 -27.53
N ASP A 394 1.56 33.34 -27.66
CA ASP A 394 0.68 32.17 -27.74
C ASP A 394 0.02 31.92 -26.38
N ARG A 395 -1.29 32.18 -26.30
CA ARG A 395 -2.07 32.08 -25.07
C ARG A 395 -2.10 30.67 -24.46
N ALA A 396 -2.10 29.63 -25.29
CA ALA A 396 -2.15 28.25 -24.81
C ALA A 396 -0.81 27.83 -24.21
N LEU A 397 0.29 28.09 -24.93
CA LEU A 397 1.64 27.83 -24.46
C LEU A 397 1.99 28.67 -23.23
N ARG A 398 1.63 29.96 -23.23
CA ARG A 398 1.83 30.87 -22.09
C ARG A 398 1.17 30.35 -20.83
N ARG A 399 -0.11 29.97 -20.90
CA ARG A 399 -0.85 29.45 -19.74
C ARG A 399 -0.21 28.16 -19.19
N GLU A 400 0.16 27.23 -20.06
CA GLU A 400 0.76 25.97 -19.61
C GLU A 400 2.18 26.17 -19.08
N ALA A 401 2.96 27.08 -19.67
CA ALA A 401 4.29 27.42 -19.17
C ALA A 401 4.25 28.05 -17.78
N ILE A 402 3.30 28.98 -17.52
CA ILE A 402 3.09 29.56 -16.18
C ILE A 402 2.73 28.47 -15.16
N ARG A 403 1.88 27.51 -15.54
CA ARG A 403 1.56 26.37 -14.67
C ARG A 403 2.76 25.50 -14.38
N ALA A 404 3.55 25.16 -15.40
CA ALA A 404 4.74 24.34 -15.27
C ALA A 404 5.82 25.05 -14.41
N LEU A 405 5.96 26.37 -14.53
CA LEU A 405 6.88 27.17 -13.70
C LEU A 405 6.59 27.04 -12.20
N ARG A 406 5.36 26.73 -11.78
CA ARG A 406 5.06 26.54 -10.36
C ARG A 406 5.91 25.43 -9.75
N GLU A 407 6.14 24.36 -10.50
CA GLU A 407 6.93 23.21 -10.07
C GLU A 407 8.42 23.37 -10.41
N CYS A 408 8.75 24.09 -11.49
CA CYS A 408 10.14 24.17 -12.00
C CYS A 408 10.90 25.47 -11.68
N ALA A 409 10.25 26.54 -11.22
CA ALA A 409 10.93 27.82 -10.98
C ALA A 409 11.84 27.77 -9.75
N GLU A 410 13.06 28.27 -9.91
CA GLU A 410 14.06 28.38 -8.84
C GLU A 410 14.26 29.86 -8.46
N ALA A 411 15.17 30.13 -7.51
CA ALA A 411 15.51 31.49 -7.08
C ALA A 411 15.79 32.45 -8.25
N LYS A 412 16.50 31.99 -9.28
CA LYS A 412 16.86 32.79 -10.47
C LYS A 412 15.65 33.22 -11.32
N GLN A 413 14.52 32.51 -11.23
CA GLN A 413 13.28 32.88 -11.93
C GLN A 413 12.42 33.89 -11.17
N ILE A 414 12.69 34.18 -9.89
CA ILE A 414 11.84 35.08 -9.08
C ILE A 414 11.74 36.47 -9.71
N ALA A 415 12.87 37.11 -10.01
CA ALA A 415 12.86 38.48 -10.56
C ALA A 415 12.15 38.55 -11.93
N PRO A 416 12.44 37.67 -12.90
CA PRO A 416 11.74 37.70 -14.18
C PRO A 416 10.23 37.38 -14.08
N VAL A 417 9.82 36.48 -13.19
CA VAL A 417 8.39 36.19 -12.98
C VAL A 417 7.67 37.39 -12.37
N LEU A 418 8.32 38.19 -11.51
CA LEU A 418 7.76 39.45 -11.03
C LEU A 418 7.55 40.46 -12.18
N GLU A 419 8.42 40.49 -13.19
CA GLU A 419 8.19 41.30 -14.39
C GLU A 419 7.00 40.79 -15.22
N LEU A 420 6.81 39.47 -15.33
CA LEU A 420 5.60 38.91 -15.95
C LEU A 420 4.33 39.24 -15.15
N LEU A 421 4.41 39.23 -13.82
CA LEU A 421 3.30 39.61 -12.94
C LEU A 421 2.89 41.08 -13.18
N LYS A 422 3.86 41.96 -13.42
CA LYS A 422 3.61 43.34 -13.81
C LYS A 422 2.83 43.42 -15.13
N ALA A 423 3.17 42.59 -16.12
CA ALA A 423 2.56 42.58 -17.44
C ALA A 423 1.32 41.65 -17.56
N ALA A 424 0.79 41.14 -16.45
CA ALA A 424 -0.29 40.15 -16.46
C ALA A 424 -1.59 40.72 -17.06
N GLN A 425 -2.21 39.98 -17.99
CA GLN A 425 -3.35 40.44 -18.78
C GLN A 425 -4.72 40.20 -18.11
N GLY A 426 -4.74 39.65 -16.89
CA GLY A 426 -5.95 39.43 -16.13
C GLY A 426 -5.73 38.77 -14.77
N GLU A 427 -6.77 38.74 -13.95
CA GLU A 427 -6.71 38.25 -12.56
C GLU A 427 -6.35 36.77 -12.46
N ALA A 428 -6.83 35.93 -13.39
CA ALA A 428 -6.52 34.50 -13.40
C ALA A 428 -5.02 34.23 -13.65
N GLU A 429 -4.42 34.96 -14.59
CA GLU A 429 -2.99 34.85 -14.87
C GLU A 429 -2.14 35.39 -13.71
N ARG A 430 -2.54 36.55 -13.16
CA ARG A 430 -1.88 37.17 -12.01
C ARG A 430 -1.80 36.19 -10.83
N ARG A 431 -2.91 35.52 -10.52
CA ARG A 431 -2.96 34.48 -9.46
C ARG A 431 -2.04 33.30 -9.72
N GLU A 432 -1.89 32.84 -10.96
CA GLU A 432 -0.95 31.75 -11.26
C GLU A 432 0.50 32.23 -11.10
N LEU A 433 0.84 33.44 -11.54
CA LEU A 433 2.17 34.02 -11.38
C LEU A 433 2.53 34.25 -9.89
N GLU A 434 1.57 34.69 -9.06
CA GLU A 434 1.75 34.77 -7.60
C GLU A 434 2.14 33.41 -7.00
N ARG A 435 1.46 32.34 -7.42
CA ARG A 435 1.77 30.98 -6.97
C ARG A 435 3.14 30.51 -7.43
N VAL A 436 3.56 30.90 -8.64
CA VAL A 436 4.91 30.60 -9.15
C VAL A 436 5.97 31.23 -8.24
N VAL A 437 5.87 32.54 -7.96
CA VAL A 437 6.84 33.24 -7.09
C VAL A 437 6.84 32.64 -5.68
N SER A 438 5.66 32.38 -5.12
CA SER A 438 5.53 31.81 -3.78
C SER A 438 6.14 30.39 -3.70
N ALA A 439 5.91 29.56 -4.72
CA ALA A 439 6.50 28.22 -4.79
C ALA A 439 8.02 28.28 -4.96
N ALA A 440 8.54 29.19 -5.79
CA ALA A 440 9.97 29.40 -5.98
C ALA A 440 10.67 29.84 -4.67
N LEU A 441 10.07 30.78 -3.92
CA LEU A 441 10.58 31.23 -2.62
C LEU A 441 10.62 30.08 -1.59
N ARG A 442 9.55 29.28 -1.50
CA ARG A 442 9.52 28.12 -0.58
C ARG A 442 10.54 27.05 -0.95
N ARG A 443 10.75 26.82 -2.26
CA ARG A 443 11.75 25.87 -2.76
C ARG A 443 13.19 26.37 -2.59
N SER A 444 13.38 27.68 -2.47
CA SER A 444 14.69 28.32 -2.27
C SER A 444 14.71 29.16 -1.00
N PRO A 445 14.76 28.56 0.21
CA PRO A 445 14.75 29.31 1.47
C PRO A 445 15.90 30.32 1.63
N ALA A 446 17.03 30.09 0.95
CA ALA A 446 18.16 31.02 0.92
C ALA A 446 17.90 32.25 0.03
N ALA A 447 16.90 32.22 -0.85
CA ALA A 447 16.51 33.35 -1.66
C ALA A 447 15.75 34.36 -0.78
N SER A 448 16.30 35.57 -0.69
CA SER A 448 15.72 36.64 0.11
C SER A 448 14.40 37.13 -0.49
N VAL A 449 13.36 37.20 0.33
CA VAL A 449 12.09 37.85 0.00
C VAL A 449 12.23 39.38 -0.26
N SER A 450 13.40 39.96 0.01
CA SER A 450 13.70 41.39 -0.20
C SER A 450 13.35 41.88 -1.60
N ILE A 451 13.50 41.05 -2.64
CA ILE A 451 13.13 41.43 -4.01
C ILE A 451 11.62 41.67 -4.15
N VAL A 452 10.78 40.90 -3.47
CA VAL A 452 9.33 41.09 -3.45
C VAL A 452 8.96 42.31 -2.62
N VAL A 453 9.68 42.56 -1.52
CA VAL A 453 9.54 43.78 -0.69
C VAL A 453 9.85 45.04 -1.50
N LEU A 454 10.94 45.04 -2.27
CA LEU A 454 11.29 46.16 -3.14
C LEU A 454 10.25 46.37 -4.23
N ALA A 455 9.76 45.29 -4.85
CA ALA A 455 8.68 45.36 -5.84
C ALA A 455 7.38 45.93 -5.23
N TYR A 456 7.06 45.59 -3.98
CA TYR A 456 5.89 46.13 -3.28
C TYR A 456 6.00 47.63 -3.06
N ARG A 457 7.16 48.11 -2.61
CA ARG A 457 7.41 49.53 -2.35
C ARG A 457 7.41 50.37 -3.64
N ALA A 458 7.79 49.78 -4.77
CA ALA A 458 7.80 50.45 -6.06
C ALA A 458 6.45 50.41 -6.80
N ALA A 459 5.49 49.60 -6.34
CA ALA A 459 4.20 49.45 -7.01
C ALA A 459 3.21 50.55 -6.56
N GLU A 460 2.68 51.31 -7.51
CA GLU A 460 1.66 52.34 -7.24
C GLU A 460 0.23 51.76 -7.27
N GLU A 461 -0.01 50.78 -8.15
CA GLU A 461 -1.34 50.18 -8.34
C GLU A 461 -1.75 49.29 -7.15
N PRO A 462 -2.93 49.52 -6.54
CA PRO A 462 -3.40 48.71 -5.41
C PRO A 462 -3.46 47.22 -5.71
N ALA A 463 -3.93 46.84 -6.90
CA ALA A 463 -4.02 45.45 -7.31
C ALA A 463 -2.65 44.75 -7.37
N ARG A 464 -1.59 45.45 -7.80
CA ARG A 464 -0.22 44.90 -7.77
C ARG A 464 0.29 44.74 -6.35
N ARG A 465 0.12 45.78 -5.53
CA ARG A 465 0.51 45.74 -4.11
C ARG A 465 -0.21 44.60 -3.37
N ALA A 466 -1.49 44.37 -3.67
CA ALA A 466 -2.26 43.25 -3.13
C ALA A 466 -1.69 41.88 -3.54
N SER A 467 -1.34 41.69 -4.81
CA SER A 467 -0.66 40.46 -5.28
C SER A 467 0.68 40.22 -4.60
N LEU A 468 1.46 41.28 -4.40
CA LEU A 468 2.76 41.19 -3.74
C LEU A 468 2.59 40.85 -2.25
N LEU A 469 1.58 41.39 -1.56
CA LEU A 469 1.24 40.98 -0.19
C LEU A 469 0.82 39.50 -0.11
N ALA A 470 0.06 39.00 -1.10
CA ALA A 470 -0.29 37.59 -1.16
C ALA A 470 0.96 36.69 -1.29
N ILE A 471 1.93 37.09 -2.13
CA ILE A 471 3.22 36.39 -2.27
C ILE A 471 4.00 36.43 -0.96
N LEU A 472 4.11 37.61 -0.32
CA LEU A 472 4.82 37.78 0.94
C LEU A 472 4.23 36.90 2.05
N GLY A 473 2.89 36.89 2.18
CA GLY A 473 2.16 36.02 3.09
C GLY A 473 2.45 34.54 2.88
N GLN A 474 2.32 34.07 1.64
CA GLN A 474 2.56 32.66 1.27
C GLN A 474 4.03 32.23 1.31
N SER A 475 4.97 33.19 1.31
CA SER A 475 6.40 32.89 1.45
C SER A 475 6.75 32.47 2.87
N GLY A 476 6.08 33.05 3.87
CA GLY A 476 6.32 32.79 5.29
C GLY A 476 7.71 33.20 5.80
N GLN A 477 8.48 33.98 5.03
CA GLN A 477 9.80 34.45 5.44
C GLN A 477 9.67 35.57 6.49
N ALA A 478 10.36 35.43 7.62
CA ALA A 478 10.24 36.32 8.78
C ALA A 478 10.55 37.79 8.44
N GLU A 479 11.44 38.04 7.48
CA GLU A 479 11.83 39.36 7.00
C GLU A 479 10.66 40.13 6.36
N ALA A 480 9.65 39.43 5.84
CA ALA A 480 8.48 40.05 5.24
C ALA A 480 7.39 40.42 6.26
N LEU A 481 7.38 39.81 7.45
CA LEU A 481 6.31 39.99 8.44
C LEU A 481 6.07 41.47 8.79
N PRO A 482 7.10 42.28 9.13
CA PRO A 482 6.87 43.68 9.52
C PRO A 482 6.16 44.50 8.43
N LEU A 483 6.47 44.24 7.16
CA LEU A 483 5.87 44.96 6.03
C LEU A 483 4.42 44.53 5.81
N VAL A 484 4.10 43.24 5.92
CA VAL A 484 2.71 42.77 5.77
C VAL A 484 1.85 43.29 6.93
N GLU A 485 2.41 43.36 8.14
CA GLU A 485 1.74 43.97 9.29
C GLU A 485 1.55 45.48 9.14
N GLU A 486 2.53 46.20 8.59
CA GLU A 486 2.42 47.64 8.29
C GLU A 486 1.28 47.93 7.30
N ALA A 487 1.09 47.05 6.31
CA ALA A 487 0.02 47.16 5.32
C ALA A 487 -1.40 47.09 5.92
N LEU A 488 -1.57 46.65 7.18
CA LEU A 488 -2.85 46.74 7.90
C LEU A 488 -3.26 48.19 8.22
N ALA A 489 -2.35 49.15 8.11
CA ALA A 489 -2.64 50.58 8.30
C ALA A 489 -2.80 51.34 6.97
N ASP A 490 -2.78 50.65 5.82
CA ASP A 490 -2.89 51.29 4.51
C ASP A 490 -4.27 51.94 4.30
N PRO A 491 -4.34 53.12 3.66
CA PRO A 491 -5.63 53.77 3.38
C PRO A 491 -6.51 52.99 2.40
N SER A 492 -5.94 52.11 1.56
CA SER A 492 -6.70 51.32 0.59
C SER A 492 -7.32 50.07 1.24
N PRO A 493 -8.67 49.90 1.20
CA PRO A 493 -9.33 48.71 1.73
C PRO A 493 -8.89 47.41 1.06
N GLU A 494 -8.50 47.47 -0.22
CA GLU A 494 -7.98 46.33 -0.98
C GLU A 494 -6.65 45.84 -0.41
N ILE A 495 -5.75 46.77 -0.06
CA ILE A 495 -4.44 46.47 0.52
C ILE A 495 -4.59 45.90 1.92
N VAL A 496 -5.45 46.50 2.75
CA VAL A 496 -5.75 45.99 4.08
C VAL A 496 -6.32 44.58 4.00
N ARG A 497 -7.24 44.32 3.06
CA ARG A 497 -7.78 42.98 2.83
C ARG A 497 -6.69 41.99 2.42
N ALA A 498 -5.80 42.37 1.51
CA ALA A 498 -4.69 41.53 1.06
C ALA A 498 -3.68 41.25 2.19
N ALA A 499 -3.40 42.23 3.05
CA ALA A 499 -2.57 42.07 4.22
C ALA A 499 -3.18 41.07 5.21
N ILE A 500 -4.47 41.18 5.52
CA ILE A 500 -5.15 40.22 6.43
C ILE A 500 -5.07 38.80 5.85
N LEU A 501 -5.37 38.62 4.56
CA LEU A 501 -5.28 37.31 3.91
C LEU A 501 -3.86 36.77 3.89
N GLY A 502 -2.87 37.61 3.60
CA GLY A 502 -1.45 37.24 3.64
C GLY A 502 -1.00 36.78 5.03
N LEU A 503 -1.41 37.48 6.09
CA LEU A 503 -1.13 37.09 7.48
C LEU A 503 -1.91 35.85 7.92
N THR A 504 -3.06 35.56 7.29
CA THR A 504 -3.83 34.33 7.56
C THR A 504 -3.09 33.08 7.06
N GLU A 505 -2.40 33.20 5.93
CA GLU A 505 -1.59 32.13 5.31
C GLU A 505 -0.17 32.04 5.90
N TRP A 506 0.13 32.82 6.95
CA TRP A 506 1.44 32.81 7.60
C TRP A 506 1.73 31.43 8.24
N PRO A 507 2.97 30.92 8.18
CA PRO A 507 3.29 29.55 8.60
C PRO A 507 3.16 29.30 10.11
N ASP A 508 3.13 30.35 10.94
CA ASP A 508 3.02 30.27 12.39
C ASP A 508 2.14 31.39 12.96
N ALA A 509 1.89 31.32 14.27
CA ALA A 509 0.96 32.22 14.94
C ALA A 509 1.55 33.59 15.34
N SER A 510 2.75 33.94 14.87
CA SER A 510 3.39 35.24 15.18
C SER A 510 2.53 36.47 14.81
N PRO A 511 1.73 36.50 13.73
CA PRO A 511 0.91 37.67 13.41
C PRO A 511 -0.33 37.85 14.29
N ALA A 512 -0.70 36.85 15.10
CA ALA A 512 -2.01 36.80 15.75
C ALA A 512 -2.27 38.01 16.67
N ALA A 513 -1.26 38.46 17.43
CA ALA A 513 -1.40 39.60 18.32
C ALA A 513 -1.65 40.91 17.55
N LYS A 514 -0.92 41.15 16.45
CA LYS A 514 -1.11 42.34 15.63
C LYS A 514 -2.43 42.33 14.86
N LEU A 515 -2.85 41.17 14.36
CA LEU A 515 -4.16 41.01 13.73
C LEU A 515 -5.30 41.27 14.73
N LEU A 516 -5.18 40.81 15.96
CA LEU A 516 -6.17 41.06 17.01
C LEU A 516 -6.24 42.55 17.38
N ALA A 517 -5.09 43.20 17.54
CA ALA A 517 -5.03 44.64 17.77
C ALA A 517 -5.66 45.44 16.61
N PHE A 518 -5.43 45.01 15.37
CA PHE A 518 -6.08 45.57 14.19
C PHE A 518 -7.61 45.39 14.23
N ALA A 519 -8.10 44.20 14.56
CA ALA A 519 -9.53 43.90 14.65
C ALA A 519 -10.25 44.78 15.68
N GLY A 520 -9.56 45.21 16.74
CA GLY A 520 -10.10 46.09 17.77
C GLY A 520 -10.16 47.58 17.38
N ARG A 521 -9.37 48.03 16.40
CA ARG A 521 -9.30 49.44 15.97
C ARG A 521 -10.03 49.73 14.66
N THR A 522 -10.21 48.74 13.80
CA THR A 522 -10.83 48.95 12.48
C THR A 522 -12.30 49.31 12.62
N GLN A 523 -12.75 50.28 11.80
CA GLN A 523 -14.16 50.68 11.71
C GLN A 523 -14.94 49.87 10.68
N SER A 524 -14.26 49.06 9.87
CA SER A 524 -14.89 48.21 8.85
C SER A 524 -15.28 46.86 9.45
N GLY A 525 -16.58 46.59 9.54
CA GLY A 525 -17.09 45.31 10.04
C GLY A 525 -16.59 44.11 9.22
N ALA A 526 -16.47 44.24 7.90
CA ALA A 526 -15.95 43.18 7.05
C ALA A 526 -14.46 42.88 7.33
N GLN A 527 -13.64 43.91 7.58
CA GLN A 527 -12.22 43.72 7.93
C GLN A 527 -12.06 43.18 9.35
N GLN A 528 -12.90 43.60 10.30
CA GLN A 528 -12.92 43.05 11.66
C GLN A 528 -13.19 41.55 11.64
N ILE A 529 -14.24 41.12 10.93
CA ILE A 529 -14.59 39.70 10.79
C ILE A 529 -13.45 38.92 10.13
N LEU A 530 -12.87 39.45 9.05
CA LEU A 530 -11.76 38.79 8.35
C LEU A 530 -10.53 38.63 9.25
N ALA A 531 -10.17 39.67 10.01
CA ALA A 531 -9.04 39.65 10.94
C ALA A 531 -9.28 38.71 12.12
N LEU A 532 -10.50 38.66 12.68
CA LEU A 532 -10.84 37.70 13.73
C LEU A 532 -10.71 36.26 13.24
N ARG A 533 -11.24 35.94 12.05
CA ARG A 533 -11.07 34.61 11.44
C ARG A 533 -9.60 34.27 11.19
N ALA A 534 -8.80 35.25 10.77
CA ALA A 534 -7.36 35.09 10.62
C ALA A 534 -6.68 34.73 11.95
N VAL A 535 -6.99 35.46 13.03
CA VAL A 535 -6.48 35.15 14.38
C VAL A 535 -6.84 33.72 14.77
N LEU A 536 -8.10 33.32 14.63
CA LEU A 536 -8.56 31.98 15.02
C LEU A 536 -7.83 30.87 14.24
N ARG A 537 -7.67 31.04 12.92
CA ARG A 537 -6.90 30.12 12.08
C ARG A 537 -5.43 30.00 12.52
N LEU A 538 -4.81 31.11 12.89
CA LEU A 538 -3.43 31.12 13.39
C LEU A 538 -3.31 30.48 14.78
N MET A 539 -4.32 30.64 15.64
CA MET A 539 -4.40 29.95 16.94
C MET A 539 -4.62 28.44 16.79
N GLU A 540 -4.92 27.93 15.60
CA GLU A 540 -4.92 26.48 15.35
C GLU A 540 -3.52 25.90 15.10
N LEU A 541 -2.56 26.75 14.73
CA LEU A 541 -1.19 26.34 14.40
C LEU A 541 -0.36 26.07 15.65
N PRO A 542 0.63 25.15 15.58
CA PRO A 542 1.61 24.98 16.64
C PRO A 542 2.30 26.30 16.97
N ASN A 543 2.36 26.66 18.25
CA ASN A 543 3.08 27.84 18.69
C ASN A 543 3.70 27.62 20.08
N SER A 544 4.80 28.33 20.34
CA SER A 544 5.59 28.20 21.57
C SER A 544 5.18 29.21 22.66
N ARG A 545 4.06 29.94 22.48
CA ARG A 545 3.63 30.94 23.45
C ARG A 545 3.10 30.27 24.72
N PRO A 546 3.29 30.89 25.89
CA PRO A 546 2.64 30.45 27.12
C PRO A 546 1.12 30.34 26.94
N ALA A 547 0.50 29.33 27.58
CA ALA A 547 -0.94 29.13 27.52
C ALA A 547 -1.73 30.37 27.96
N ALA A 548 -1.23 31.10 28.98
CA ALA A 548 -1.85 32.34 29.46
C ALA A 548 -1.82 33.48 28.41
N GLU A 549 -0.75 33.59 27.62
CA GLU A 549 -0.68 34.59 26.55
C GLU A 549 -1.64 34.24 25.41
N SER A 550 -1.71 32.96 25.03
CA SER A 550 -2.64 32.45 24.03
C SER A 550 -4.10 32.59 24.45
N GLU A 551 -4.39 32.34 25.72
CA GLU A 551 -5.69 32.59 26.32
C GLU A 551 -6.06 34.08 26.28
N GLY A 552 -5.14 34.97 26.64
CA GLY A 552 -5.35 36.42 26.53
C GLY A 552 -5.73 36.89 25.12
N LEU A 553 -5.15 36.28 24.07
CA LEU A 553 -5.54 36.54 22.68
C LEU A 553 -6.98 36.06 22.39
N LEU A 554 -7.36 34.87 22.87
CA LEU A 554 -8.72 34.35 22.71
C LEU A 554 -9.76 35.15 23.49
N ALA A 555 -9.43 35.61 24.71
CA ALA A 555 -10.27 36.51 25.49
C ALA A 555 -10.46 37.85 24.78
N GLY A 556 -9.37 38.40 24.21
CA GLY A 556 -9.44 39.60 23.38
C GLY A 556 -10.33 39.41 22.15
N ALA A 557 -10.20 38.27 21.46
CA ALA A 557 -11.06 37.92 20.33
C ALA A 557 -12.54 37.80 20.74
N MET A 558 -12.82 37.20 21.91
CA MET A 558 -14.18 37.04 22.45
C MET A 558 -14.87 38.38 22.67
N ARG A 559 -14.15 39.40 23.17
CA ARG A 559 -14.69 40.75 23.34
C ARG A 559 -15.05 41.44 22.03
N LEU A 560 -14.37 41.09 20.94
CA LEU A 560 -14.58 41.68 19.62
C LEU A 560 -15.58 40.89 18.77
N ALA A 561 -15.81 39.61 19.08
CA ALA A 561 -16.69 38.71 18.35
C ALA A 561 -18.15 39.14 18.46
N LYS A 562 -18.76 39.44 17.31
CA LYS A 562 -20.18 39.84 17.23
C LYS A 562 -21.06 38.69 16.73
N GLN A 563 -20.49 37.77 15.97
CA GLN A 563 -21.23 36.64 15.40
C GLN A 563 -21.12 35.40 16.30
N PRO A 564 -22.20 34.61 16.44
CA PRO A 564 -22.16 33.34 17.17
C PRO A 564 -21.06 32.40 16.65
N GLU A 565 -20.82 32.35 15.35
CA GLU A 565 -19.83 31.49 14.72
C GLU A 565 -18.40 31.79 15.20
N GLU A 566 -18.06 33.07 15.37
CA GLU A 566 -16.76 33.51 15.88
C GLU A 566 -16.60 33.09 17.35
N LYS A 567 -17.64 33.33 18.17
CA LYS A 567 -17.66 32.93 19.59
C LYS A 567 -17.52 31.41 19.75
N LYS A 568 -18.24 30.63 18.95
CA LYS A 568 -18.14 29.16 18.92
C LYS A 568 -16.74 28.68 18.56
N ALA A 569 -16.12 29.29 17.54
CA ALA A 569 -14.76 28.97 17.15
C ALA A 569 -13.76 29.25 18.29
N ILE A 570 -13.89 30.39 18.97
CA ILE A 570 -13.08 30.72 20.15
C ILE A 570 -13.23 29.67 21.25
N LEU A 571 -14.48 29.34 21.63
CA LEU A 571 -14.77 28.34 22.67
C LEU A 571 -14.17 26.98 22.33
N SER A 572 -14.15 26.60 21.06
CA SER A 572 -13.57 25.34 20.62
C SER A 572 -12.04 25.27 20.77
N LEU A 573 -11.37 26.43 20.77
CA LEU A 573 -9.91 26.55 20.92
C LEU A 573 -9.44 26.59 22.38
N LEU A 574 -10.28 27.07 23.32
CA LEU A 574 -9.90 27.21 24.73
C LEU A 574 -9.28 25.97 25.39
N PRO A 575 -9.74 24.73 25.13
CA PRO A 575 -9.13 23.55 25.72
C PRO A 575 -7.65 23.33 25.36
N ARG A 576 -7.18 23.91 24.23
CA ARG A 576 -5.76 23.84 23.84
C ARG A 576 -4.86 24.75 24.68
N TYR A 577 -5.44 25.77 25.30
CA TYR A 577 -4.75 26.78 26.09
C TYR A 577 -5.37 26.82 27.49
N ALA A 578 -5.41 25.65 28.13
CA ALA A 578 -6.10 25.47 29.40
C ALA A 578 -5.42 26.27 30.52
N THR A 579 -6.09 27.34 30.96
CA THR A 579 -5.72 28.16 32.11
C THR A 579 -6.97 28.42 32.97
N PRO A 580 -6.82 28.86 34.23
CA PRO A 580 -7.95 29.35 35.00
C PRO A 580 -8.74 30.45 34.28
N GLY A 581 -8.05 31.34 33.54
CA GLY A 581 -8.69 32.36 32.71
C GLY A 581 -9.54 31.78 31.58
N ALA A 582 -9.05 30.74 30.89
CA ALA A 582 -9.80 30.04 29.85
C ALA A 582 -11.08 29.39 30.40
N LEU A 583 -11.03 28.88 31.63
CA LEU A 583 -12.20 28.32 32.31
C LEU A 583 -13.23 29.40 32.60
N THR A 584 -12.81 30.51 33.21
CA THR A 584 -13.69 31.65 33.50
C THR A 584 -14.34 32.18 32.22
N LEU A 585 -13.57 32.34 31.14
CA LEU A 585 -14.09 32.81 29.86
C LEU A 585 -15.17 31.89 29.28
N ALA A 586 -14.99 30.57 29.39
CA ALA A 586 -15.99 29.59 28.96
C ALA A 586 -17.24 29.60 29.86
N GLU A 587 -17.06 29.78 31.18
CA GLU A 587 -18.17 29.89 32.13
C GLU A 587 -19.00 31.16 31.87
N GLU A 588 -18.36 32.31 31.65
CA GLU A 588 -19.03 33.57 31.31
C GLU A 588 -19.80 33.49 29.98
N ALA A 589 -19.22 32.84 28.97
CA ALA A 589 -19.88 32.64 27.68
C ALA A 589 -21.14 31.76 27.76
N SER A 590 -21.33 31.01 28.85
CA SER A 590 -22.54 30.18 29.05
C SER A 590 -23.81 31.02 29.27
N ALA A 591 -23.67 32.32 29.58
CA ALA A 591 -24.79 33.25 29.69
C ALA A 591 -25.32 33.75 28.33
N ASP A 592 -24.57 33.56 27.23
CA ASP A 592 -25.02 33.89 25.89
C ASP A 592 -25.77 32.69 25.27
N GLU A 593 -27.09 32.83 25.11
CA GLU A 593 -27.95 31.77 24.57
C GLU A 593 -27.48 31.24 23.20
N ALA A 594 -26.85 32.07 22.37
CA ALA A 594 -26.41 31.68 21.04
C ALA A 594 -25.23 30.70 21.04
N VAL A 595 -24.46 30.63 22.14
CA VAL A 595 -23.26 29.79 22.28
C VAL A 595 -23.18 28.98 23.58
N ALA A 596 -24.27 28.96 24.37
CA ALA A 596 -24.31 28.32 25.68
C ALA A 596 -23.97 26.81 25.64
N GLN A 597 -24.31 26.11 24.55
CA GLN A 597 -23.98 24.69 24.40
C GLN A 597 -22.48 24.48 24.18
N GLU A 598 -21.88 25.24 23.27
CA GLU A 598 -20.43 25.21 23.01
C GLU A 598 -19.63 25.65 24.25
N ALA A 599 -20.15 26.61 25.01
CA ALA A 599 -19.55 27.10 26.24
C ALA A 599 -19.48 26.00 27.32
N LYS A 600 -20.58 25.27 27.56
CA LYS A 600 -20.61 24.12 28.48
C LYS A 600 -19.61 23.03 28.08
N ILE A 601 -19.54 22.71 26.79
CA ILE A 601 -18.56 21.73 26.27
C ILE A 601 -17.13 22.23 26.50
N ALA A 602 -16.86 23.52 26.26
CA ALA A 602 -15.55 24.11 26.50
C ALA A 602 -15.16 24.05 27.99
N VAL A 603 -16.07 24.37 28.92
CA VAL A 603 -15.87 24.26 30.38
C VAL A 603 -15.42 22.85 30.78
N GLU A 604 -16.14 21.81 30.34
CA GLU A 604 -15.79 20.42 30.65
C GLU A 604 -14.40 20.04 30.11
N ARG A 605 -14.08 20.45 28.88
CA ARG A 605 -12.81 20.13 28.22
C ARG A 605 -11.64 20.89 28.84
N VAL A 606 -11.81 22.17 29.19
CA VAL A 606 -10.78 22.97 29.88
C VAL A 606 -10.51 22.40 31.27
N ARG A 607 -11.54 22.08 32.06
CA ARG A 607 -11.36 21.44 33.39
C ARG A 607 -10.57 20.16 33.31
N ARG A 608 -10.87 19.31 32.31
CA ARG A 608 -10.13 18.07 32.09
C ARG A 608 -8.67 18.32 31.72
N ALA A 609 -8.40 19.31 30.88
CA ALA A 609 -7.05 19.66 30.46
C ALA A 609 -6.22 20.29 31.58
N LEU A 610 -6.83 21.02 32.53
CA LEU A 610 -6.16 21.55 33.72
C LEU A 610 -5.74 20.48 34.74
N LEU A 611 -6.34 19.29 34.69
CA LEU A 611 -6.05 18.16 35.58
C LEU A 611 -4.98 17.21 35.02
N GLN A 612 -4.57 17.41 33.76
CA GLN A 612 -3.52 16.67 33.07
C GLN A 612 -2.22 17.46 33.10
#